data_AF-A0AB34KXY6-F1
#
_entry.id   AF-A0AB34KXY6-F1
#
_cell.length_a   1.000
_cell.length_b   1.000
_cell.length_c   1.000
_cell.angle_alpha   90.00
_cell.angle_beta   90.00
_cell.angle_gamma   90.00
#
_symmetry.space_group_name_H-M   'P 1'
#
loop_
_entity.id
_entity.type
_entity.pdbx_description
1 polymer ?
#
loop_
_entity_poly.entity_id
_entity_poly.type
_entity_poly.pdbx_seq_one_letter_code
_entity_poly.pdbx_strand_id
1 'polypeptide(L)'
;MQTLPYSALTNPHISYVYELYYTAFERLRKVPEITSVDDNDRFCEIVQSCLREHLSVIPRLAMGVIEIQNTISSEECDRFMTTLLRSRISRRVIAEQHLALTETFHSPWHFPNAKKSTIAPEDEFVGEIFLRCNAKEIVEQCATTARDLMSKAYGPKVKIPEVVIKGHLDTTFPYIPSHIEYMIGELLRNSMQAVIEHPRDPTPPIEVLICEAAQHVIIRISDQGGGIDREILPYLWSFVKGPRRQTRLQNLERVPKLAGTMQELRYADPVMAADVERHGEKRSSSLSALSGRQPDLRLGMGLPLSRIYAEYWAGSLEIHSLEGYGIDAFLQISKLGNKNEVLSTRAAMDAV
;
A
#
# COMPACT_ATOMS: atom_id res chain seq x y z
N MET A 1 11.66 17.69 -4.82
CA MET A 1 12.10 18.08 -3.47
C MET A 1 12.87 19.39 -3.51
N GLN A 2 13.82 19.56 -4.43
CA GLN A 2 14.56 20.84 -4.60
C GLN A 2 13.69 22.03 -5.02
N THR A 3 12.47 21.78 -5.51
CA THR A 3 11.45 22.81 -5.79
C THR A 3 10.74 23.33 -4.54
N LEU A 4 10.95 22.71 -3.37
CA LEU A 4 10.39 23.20 -2.11
C LEU A 4 11.20 24.41 -1.61
N PRO A 5 10.56 25.39 -0.95
CA PRO A 5 11.26 26.47 -0.27
C PRO A 5 12.32 25.95 0.70
N TYR A 6 13.42 26.70 0.83
CA TYR A 6 14.53 26.32 1.72
C TYR A 6 14.08 26.05 3.16
N SER A 7 13.16 26.86 3.68
CA SER A 7 12.53 26.70 4.99
C SER A 7 11.79 25.37 5.19
N ALA A 8 11.27 24.77 4.12
CA ALA A 8 10.67 23.44 4.18
C ALA A 8 11.73 22.32 4.09
N LEU A 9 12.83 22.56 3.36
CA LEU A 9 13.96 21.63 3.29
C LEU A 9 14.74 21.55 4.61
N THR A 10 14.74 22.61 5.42
CA THR A 10 15.36 22.58 6.76
C THR A 10 14.60 21.71 7.77
N ASN A 11 13.38 21.27 7.45
CA ASN A 11 12.64 20.36 8.30
C ASN A 11 13.38 19.00 8.43
N PRO A 12 13.65 18.49 9.64
CA PRO A 12 14.42 17.25 9.83
C PRO A 12 13.86 16.04 9.09
N HIS A 13 12.54 15.91 8.98
CA HIS A 13 11.91 14.79 8.29
C HIS A 13 12.01 14.90 6.76
N ILE A 14 11.78 16.10 6.22
CA ILE A 14 11.93 16.34 4.78
C ILE A 14 13.40 16.22 4.36
N SER A 15 14.31 16.79 5.14
CA SER A 15 15.75 16.67 4.95
C SER A 15 16.19 15.21 4.96
N TYR A 16 15.75 14.42 5.94
CA TYR A 16 16.06 12.98 5.99
C TYR A 16 15.58 12.23 4.73
N VAL A 17 14.35 12.48 4.27
CA VAL A 17 13.84 11.85 3.04
C VAL A 17 14.64 12.31 1.82
N TYR A 18 15.02 13.59 1.76
CA TYR A 18 15.85 14.11 0.68
C TYR A 18 17.22 13.43 0.63
N GLU A 19 17.89 13.31 1.78
CA GLU A 19 19.21 12.66 1.88
C GLU A 19 19.16 11.17 1.51
N LEU A 20 18.06 10.46 1.84
CA LEU A 20 17.86 9.08 1.39
C LEU A 20 17.80 8.98 -0.14
N TYR A 21 17.02 9.86 -0.78
CA TYR A 21 16.93 9.89 -2.25
C TYR A 21 18.24 10.31 -2.90
N TYR A 22 18.94 11.29 -2.33
CA TYR A 22 20.25 11.73 -2.82
C TYR A 22 21.29 10.60 -2.71
N THR A 23 21.34 9.93 -1.56
CA THR A 23 22.25 8.80 -1.32
C THR A 23 21.96 7.65 -2.27
N ALA A 24 20.68 7.29 -2.48
CA ALA A 24 20.31 6.27 -3.44
C ALA A 24 20.73 6.63 -4.87
N PHE A 25 20.51 7.89 -5.28
CA PHE A 25 20.96 8.38 -6.58
C PHE A 25 22.48 8.29 -6.73
N GLU A 26 23.25 8.76 -5.75
CA GLU A 26 24.71 8.71 -5.79
C GLU A 26 25.27 7.28 -5.79
N ARG A 27 24.60 6.34 -5.11
CA ARG A 27 24.95 4.91 -5.17
C ARG A 27 24.68 4.33 -6.55
N LEU A 28 23.47 4.51 -7.08
CA LEU A 28 23.07 3.97 -8.38
C LEU A 28 23.88 4.57 -9.54
N ARG A 29 24.22 5.86 -9.48
CA ARG A 29 25.05 6.55 -10.49
C ARG A 29 26.46 5.97 -10.60
N LYS A 30 26.99 5.38 -9.53
CA LYS A 30 28.35 4.81 -9.47
C LYS A 30 28.41 3.34 -9.89
N VAL A 31 27.26 2.71 -10.14
CA VAL A 31 27.21 1.34 -10.62
C VAL A 31 27.77 1.30 -12.06
N PRO A 32 28.79 0.49 -12.34
CA PRO A 32 29.32 0.33 -13.69
C PRO A 32 28.30 -0.35 -14.61
N GLU A 33 28.57 -0.36 -15.90
CA GLU A 33 27.74 -1.11 -16.86
C GLU A 33 27.72 -2.60 -16.49
N ILE A 34 26.52 -3.17 -16.40
CA ILE A 34 26.30 -4.58 -16.02
C ILE A 34 26.52 -5.44 -17.26
N THR A 35 27.59 -6.23 -17.25
CA THR A 35 27.97 -7.08 -18.41
C THR A 35 27.96 -8.57 -18.10
N SER A 36 27.84 -8.95 -16.82
CA SER A 36 27.83 -10.33 -16.35
C SER A 36 26.71 -10.60 -15.34
N VAL A 37 26.42 -11.87 -15.09
CA VAL A 37 25.46 -12.28 -14.05
C VAL A 37 25.97 -11.91 -12.65
N ASP A 38 27.27 -12.03 -12.40
CA ASP A 38 27.87 -11.62 -11.12
C ASP A 38 27.72 -10.10 -10.89
N ASP A 39 27.82 -9.28 -11.93
CA ASP A 39 27.56 -7.84 -11.84
C ASP A 39 26.08 -7.55 -11.52
N ASN A 40 25.16 -8.33 -12.10
CA ASN A 40 23.73 -8.24 -11.83
C ASN A 40 23.41 -8.58 -10.37
N ASP A 41 24.04 -9.61 -9.82
CA ASP A 41 23.81 -10.02 -8.43
C ASP A 41 24.30 -8.94 -7.44
N ARG A 42 25.47 -8.35 -7.71
CA ARG A 42 25.96 -7.18 -6.94
C ARG A 42 25.03 -5.97 -7.08
N PHE A 43 24.49 -5.74 -8.27
CA PHE A 43 23.51 -4.67 -8.48
C PHE A 43 22.23 -4.93 -7.68
N CYS A 44 21.75 -6.18 -7.65
CA CYS A 44 20.58 -6.59 -6.87
C CYS A 44 20.78 -6.34 -5.37
N GLU A 45 21.97 -6.61 -4.81
CA GLU A 45 22.30 -6.28 -3.42
C GLU A 45 22.18 -4.77 -3.13
N ILE A 46 22.67 -3.92 -4.05
CA ILE A 46 22.56 -2.46 -3.94
C ILE A 46 21.10 -2.03 -3.95
N VAL A 47 20.31 -2.55 -4.90
CA VAL A 47 18.88 -2.23 -5.03
C VAL A 47 18.10 -2.67 -3.79
N GLN A 48 18.36 -3.88 -3.28
CA GLN A 48 17.72 -4.40 -2.08
C GLN A 48 18.07 -3.55 -0.85
N SER A 49 19.33 -3.12 -0.73
CA SER A 49 19.77 -2.19 0.31
C SER A 49 19.00 -0.86 0.24
N CYS A 50 18.90 -0.26 -0.95
CA CYS A 50 18.12 0.96 -1.15
C CYS A 50 16.63 0.78 -0.78
N LEU A 51 16.00 -0.34 -1.17
CA LEU A 51 14.60 -0.63 -0.84
C LEU A 51 14.36 -0.73 0.68
N ARG A 52 15.30 -1.34 1.42
CA ARG A 52 15.27 -1.46 2.88
C ARG A 52 15.41 -0.11 3.58
N GLU A 53 16.39 0.70 3.18
CA GLU A 53 16.59 2.04 3.73
C GLU A 53 15.36 2.95 3.52
N HIS A 54 14.65 2.76 2.41
CA HIS A 54 13.47 3.55 2.03
C HIS A 54 12.15 3.07 2.66
N LEU A 55 12.16 2.10 3.58
CA LEU A 55 10.96 1.64 4.29
C LEU A 55 10.34 2.74 5.16
N SER A 56 11.16 3.60 5.75
CA SER A 56 10.72 4.68 6.66
C SER A 56 10.23 5.94 5.94
N VAL A 57 10.31 6.00 4.60
CA VAL A 57 10.04 7.22 3.82
C VAL A 57 8.61 7.70 3.96
N ILE A 58 7.59 6.82 3.87
CA ILE A 58 6.18 7.23 3.94
C ILE A 58 5.85 7.93 5.28
N PRO A 59 6.09 7.32 6.46
CA PRO A 59 5.77 7.97 7.73
C PRO A 59 6.61 9.24 7.96
N ARG A 60 7.90 9.23 7.62
CA ARG A 60 8.78 10.42 7.73
C ARG A 60 8.26 11.57 6.88
N LEU A 61 7.94 11.28 5.62
CA LEU A 61 7.40 12.26 4.70
C LEU A 61 6.08 12.83 5.22
N ALA A 62 5.16 11.99 5.70
CA ALA A 62 3.89 12.46 6.25
C ALA A 62 4.07 13.41 7.44
N MET A 63 4.96 13.10 8.38
CA MET A 63 5.29 14.00 9.49
C MET A 63 5.86 15.33 8.98
N GLY A 64 6.85 15.27 8.09
CA GLY A 64 7.48 16.48 7.54
C GLY A 64 6.50 17.38 6.79
N VAL A 65 5.62 16.82 5.97
CA VAL A 65 4.65 17.62 5.20
C VAL A 65 3.57 18.23 6.11
N ILE A 66 3.19 17.55 7.20
CA ILE A 66 2.31 18.14 8.22
C ILE A 66 3.02 19.29 8.96
N GLU A 67 4.32 19.19 9.23
CA GLU A 67 5.07 20.23 9.97
C GLU A 67 5.31 21.51 9.14
N ILE A 68 5.55 21.38 7.83
CA ILE A 68 5.87 22.52 6.94
C ILE A 68 4.64 23.32 6.45
N GLN A 69 3.43 22.98 6.88
CA GLN A 69 2.20 23.66 6.42
C GLN A 69 2.10 25.15 6.78
N ASN A 70 2.91 25.63 7.72
CA ASN A 70 2.99 27.06 8.03
C ASN A 70 3.78 27.84 6.97
N THR A 71 4.52 27.13 6.11
CA THR A 71 5.42 27.72 5.11
C THR A 71 4.99 27.41 3.68
N ILE A 72 4.35 26.27 3.48
CA ILE A 72 3.83 25.83 2.18
C ILE A 72 2.32 25.67 2.29
N SER A 73 1.59 26.08 1.25
CA SER A 73 0.14 25.89 1.23
C SER A 73 -0.22 24.40 1.30
N SER A 74 -1.36 24.10 1.92
CA SER A 74 -1.78 22.70 2.06
C SER A 74 -2.02 21.99 0.72
N GLU A 75 -2.39 22.74 -0.32
CA GLU A 75 -2.60 22.21 -1.68
C GLU A 75 -1.28 21.82 -2.34
N GLU A 76 -0.25 22.65 -2.20
CA GLU A 76 1.08 22.32 -2.68
C GLU A 76 1.67 21.13 -1.93
N CYS A 77 1.44 21.03 -0.62
CA CYS A 77 1.80 19.88 0.20
C CYS A 77 1.13 18.58 -0.29
N ASP A 78 -0.18 18.59 -0.53
CA ASP A 78 -0.92 17.42 -1.05
C ASP A 78 -0.46 17.04 -2.46
N ARG A 79 -0.22 18.03 -3.34
CA ARG A 79 0.34 17.82 -4.68
C ARG A 79 1.74 17.22 -4.63
N PHE A 80 2.58 17.72 -3.74
CA PHE A 80 3.93 17.22 -3.50
C PHE A 80 3.90 15.77 -2.99
N MET A 81 3.07 15.47 -1.99
CA MET A 81 2.85 14.11 -1.47
C MET A 81 2.43 13.15 -2.58
N THR A 82 1.40 13.53 -3.34
CA THR A 82 0.86 12.71 -4.44
C THR A 82 1.92 12.39 -5.47
N THR A 83 2.69 13.39 -5.89
CA THR A 83 3.75 13.23 -6.89
C THR A 83 4.87 12.34 -6.37
N LEU A 84 5.34 12.56 -5.13
CA LEU A 84 6.43 11.79 -4.56
C LEU A 84 6.04 10.33 -4.31
N LEU A 85 4.82 10.09 -3.81
CA LEU A 85 4.30 8.74 -3.56
C LEU A 85 4.10 7.97 -4.87
N ARG A 86 3.50 8.58 -5.90
CA ARG A 86 3.35 7.96 -7.23
C ARG A 86 4.71 7.60 -7.84
N SER A 87 5.67 8.53 -7.78
CA SER A 87 7.04 8.31 -8.25
C SER A 87 7.76 7.20 -7.44
N ARG A 88 7.48 7.10 -6.14
CA ARG A 88 8.02 6.04 -5.27
C ARG A 88 7.43 4.68 -5.61
N ILE A 89 6.13 4.58 -5.89
CA ILE A 89 5.47 3.34 -6.30
C ILE A 89 6.17 2.79 -7.54
N SER A 90 6.33 3.62 -8.58
CA SER A 90 7.00 3.20 -9.82
C SER A 90 8.43 2.71 -9.62
N ARG A 91 9.26 3.47 -8.89
CA ARG A 91 10.63 3.02 -8.59
C ARG A 91 10.66 1.67 -7.87
N ARG A 92 9.73 1.45 -6.93
CA ARG A 92 9.64 0.18 -6.20
C ARG A 92 9.18 -0.95 -7.09
N VAL A 93 8.16 -0.75 -7.91
CA VAL A 93 7.69 -1.76 -8.88
C VAL A 93 8.82 -2.21 -9.78
N ILE A 94 9.57 -1.28 -10.39
CA ILE A 94 10.69 -1.61 -11.27
C ILE A 94 11.79 -2.37 -10.51
N ALA A 95 12.14 -1.91 -9.31
CA ALA A 95 13.18 -2.53 -8.49
C ALA A 95 12.79 -3.94 -8.02
N GLU A 96 11.60 -4.10 -7.45
CA GLU A 96 11.07 -5.37 -6.94
C GLU A 96 10.87 -6.37 -8.10
N GLN A 97 10.38 -5.90 -9.26
CA GLN A 97 10.27 -6.72 -10.46
C GLN A 97 11.63 -7.25 -10.92
N HIS A 98 12.64 -6.38 -11.01
CA HIS A 98 13.98 -6.79 -11.42
C HIS A 98 14.57 -7.83 -10.45
N LEU A 99 14.47 -7.58 -9.15
CA LEU A 99 14.94 -8.51 -8.14
C LEU A 99 14.18 -9.86 -8.22
N ALA A 100 12.86 -9.85 -8.43
CA ALA A 100 12.05 -11.07 -8.48
C ALA A 100 12.39 -11.94 -9.70
N LEU A 101 12.67 -11.29 -10.86
CA LEU A 101 13.13 -11.98 -12.05
C LEU A 101 14.53 -12.58 -11.86
N THR A 102 15.45 -11.88 -11.19
CA THR A 102 16.78 -12.40 -10.85
C THR A 102 16.69 -13.62 -9.92
N GLU A 103 15.84 -13.57 -8.89
CA GLU A 103 15.61 -14.74 -8.02
C GLU A 103 15.05 -15.93 -8.82
N THR A 104 14.08 -15.68 -9.71
CA THR A 104 13.51 -16.71 -10.59
C THR A 104 14.57 -17.34 -11.50
N PHE A 105 15.51 -16.54 -12.01
CA PHE A 105 16.61 -17.02 -12.85
C PHE A 105 17.55 -17.96 -12.08
N HIS A 106 17.85 -17.64 -10.81
CA HIS A 106 18.70 -18.45 -9.94
C HIS A 106 18.00 -19.67 -9.33
N SER A 107 16.67 -19.76 -9.45
CA SER A 107 15.90 -20.89 -8.93
C SER A 107 16.33 -22.22 -9.60
N PRO A 108 16.48 -23.31 -8.84
CA PRO A 108 16.99 -24.61 -9.34
C PRO A 108 16.21 -25.20 -10.53
N TRP A 109 14.97 -24.77 -10.73
CA TRP A 109 14.02 -25.30 -11.70
C TRP A 109 13.94 -24.49 -13.01
N HIS A 110 14.69 -23.39 -13.14
CA HIS A 110 14.69 -22.52 -14.32
C HIS A 110 15.33 -23.17 -15.56
N PHE A 111 16.15 -24.21 -15.39
CA PHE A 111 16.89 -24.84 -16.49
C PHE A 111 16.04 -25.83 -17.32
N PRO A 112 16.29 -25.96 -18.64
CA PRO A 112 15.50 -26.80 -19.56
C PRO A 112 15.39 -28.29 -19.18
N ASN A 113 16.31 -28.79 -18.36
CA ASN A 113 16.37 -30.19 -17.92
C ASN A 113 15.77 -30.41 -16.52
N ALA A 114 15.29 -29.36 -15.85
CA ALA A 114 14.61 -29.49 -14.58
C ALA A 114 13.22 -30.09 -14.80
N LYS A 115 12.87 -31.10 -14.01
CA LYS A 115 11.52 -31.69 -14.02
C LYS A 115 10.52 -30.62 -13.58
N LYS A 116 9.92 -29.89 -14.52
CA LYS A 116 8.80 -28.99 -14.23
C LYS A 116 7.71 -29.79 -13.52
N SER A 117 7.42 -29.46 -12.27
CA SER A 117 6.22 -29.97 -11.61
C SER A 117 5.03 -29.51 -12.45
N THR A 118 4.12 -30.43 -12.79
CA THR A 118 2.96 -30.17 -13.67
C THR A 118 1.97 -29.14 -13.12
N ILE A 119 2.19 -28.63 -11.91
CA ILE A 119 1.43 -27.57 -11.23
C ILE A 119 2.40 -26.81 -10.30
N ALA A 120 3.31 -26.04 -10.86
CA ALA A 120 4.21 -25.20 -10.06
C ALA A 120 3.56 -23.81 -9.87
N PRO A 121 3.35 -23.30 -8.63
CA PRO A 121 2.80 -21.97 -8.37
C PRO A 121 3.55 -20.82 -9.05
N GLU A 122 4.80 -21.06 -9.44
CA GLU A 122 5.72 -20.11 -10.08
C GLU A 122 5.47 -19.89 -11.58
N ASP A 123 4.71 -20.76 -12.28
CA ASP A 123 4.27 -20.50 -13.67
C ASP A 123 3.15 -19.43 -13.73
N GLU A 124 2.54 -19.10 -12.59
CA GLU A 124 1.51 -18.08 -12.47
C GLU A 124 2.05 -16.70 -12.06
N PHE A 125 3.35 -16.60 -11.74
CA PHE A 125 4.03 -15.34 -11.40
C PHE A 125 5.00 -14.92 -12.50
N VAL A 126 4.99 -13.64 -12.84
CA VAL A 126 6.01 -13.00 -13.67
C VAL A 126 6.63 -11.88 -12.83
N GLY A 127 7.70 -12.21 -12.11
CA GLY A 127 8.27 -11.35 -11.07
C GLY A 127 7.26 -11.08 -9.96
N GLU A 128 6.89 -9.82 -9.74
CA GLU A 128 5.91 -9.40 -8.72
C GLU A 128 4.46 -9.43 -9.23
N ILE A 129 4.24 -9.69 -10.53
CA ILE A 129 2.91 -9.76 -11.13
C ILE A 129 2.39 -11.18 -11.01
N PHE A 130 1.27 -11.35 -10.33
CA PHE A 130 0.54 -12.61 -10.31
C PHE A 130 -0.51 -12.59 -11.44
N LEU A 131 -0.47 -13.58 -12.32
CA LEU A 131 -1.28 -13.61 -13.54
C LEU A 131 -2.75 -13.95 -13.25
N ARG A 132 -3.03 -14.58 -12.10
CA ARG A 132 -4.35 -15.12 -11.76
C ARG A 132 -4.81 -14.72 -10.36
N CYS A 133 -4.74 -13.42 -10.04
CA CYS A 133 -5.34 -12.90 -8.82
C CYS A 133 -6.84 -13.16 -8.81
N ASN A 134 -7.34 -14.01 -7.90
CA ASN A 134 -8.77 -14.18 -7.67
C ASN A 134 -9.28 -13.08 -6.73
N ALA A 135 -10.28 -12.32 -7.17
CA ALA A 135 -10.84 -11.21 -6.40
C ALA A 135 -11.43 -11.65 -5.05
N LYS A 136 -12.16 -12.78 -5.02
CA LYS A 136 -12.82 -13.29 -3.83
C LYS A 136 -11.78 -13.72 -2.78
N GLU A 137 -10.79 -14.50 -3.18
CA GLU A 137 -9.74 -15.00 -2.28
C GLU A 137 -8.99 -13.84 -1.61
N ILE A 138 -8.63 -12.80 -2.37
CA ILE A 138 -7.97 -11.61 -1.83
C ILE A 138 -8.87 -10.90 -0.80
N VAL A 139 -10.16 -10.73 -1.11
CA VAL A 139 -11.12 -10.12 -0.18
C VAL A 139 -11.25 -10.95 1.10
N GLU A 140 -11.32 -12.28 1.01
CA GLU A 140 -11.42 -13.19 2.15
C GLU A 140 -10.16 -13.14 3.03
N GLN A 141 -8.97 -13.10 2.42
CA GLN A 141 -7.70 -12.99 3.12
C GLN A 141 -7.56 -11.64 3.84
N CYS A 142 -7.90 -10.54 3.15
CA CYS A 142 -7.91 -9.20 3.74
C CYS A 142 -8.95 -9.10 4.87
N ALA A 143 -10.14 -9.69 4.69
CA ALA A 143 -11.18 -9.71 5.71
C ALA A 143 -10.72 -10.46 6.97
N THR A 144 -10.14 -11.66 6.82
CA THR A 144 -9.60 -12.44 7.94
C THR A 144 -8.53 -11.65 8.70
N THR A 145 -7.56 -11.10 7.97
CA THR A 145 -6.49 -10.28 8.57
C THR A 145 -7.05 -9.06 9.31
N ALA A 146 -8.04 -8.38 8.74
CA ALA A 146 -8.68 -7.24 9.36
C ALA A 146 -9.46 -7.64 10.63
N ARG A 147 -10.20 -8.76 10.60
CA ARG A 147 -10.91 -9.28 11.79
C ARG A 147 -9.94 -9.60 12.93
N ASP A 148 -8.83 -10.25 12.63
CA ASP A 148 -7.81 -10.58 13.65
C ASP A 148 -7.22 -9.32 14.29
N LEU A 149 -6.93 -8.30 13.48
CA LEU A 149 -6.46 -7.01 13.97
C LEU A 149 -7.52 -6.31 14.85
N MET A 150 -8.78 -6.30 14.43
CA MET A 150 -9.88 -5.71 15.20
C MET A 150 -10.12 -6.45 16.51
N SER A 151 -10.08 -7.78 16.51
CA SER A 151 -10.21 -8.60 17.72
C SER A 151 -9.09 -8.33 18.73
N LYS A 152 -7.86 -8.14 18.25
CA LYS A 152 -6.71 -7.81 19.10
C LYS A 152 -6.83 -6.40 19.70
N ALA A 153 -7.38 -5.44 18.95
CA ALA A 153 -7.46 -4.05 19.38
C ALA A 153 -8.65 -3.74 20.31
N TYR A 154 -9.85 -4.23 19.96
CA TYR A 154 -11.08 -3.95 20.70
C TYR A 154 -11.44 -5.04 21.73
N GLY A 155 -10.73 -6.16 21.71
CA GLY A 155 -10.90 -7.28 22.62
C GLY A 155 -11.99 -8.28 22.19
N PRO A 156 -12.10 -9.43 22.89
CA PRO A 156 -12.93 -10.57 22.45
C PRO A 156 -14.44 -10.38 22.60
N LYS A 157 -14.90 -9.30 23.26
CA LYS A 157 -16.32 -9.04 23.52
C LYS A 157 -17.00 -8.26 22.40
N VAL A 158 -16.25 -7.71 21.45
CA VAL A 158 -16.81 -6.88 20.38
C VAL A 158 -17.35 -7.76 19.26
N LYS A 159 -18.59 -7.47 18.82
CA LYS A 159 -19.20 -8.10 17.64
C LYS A 159 -18.54 -7.51 16.39
N ILE A 160 -17.62 -8.27 15.80
CA ILE A 160 -16.96 -7.89 14.55
C ILE A 160 -17.92 -8.20 13.39
N PRO A 161 -18.15 -7.28 12.44
CA PRO A 161 -19.08 -7.54 11.34
C PRO A 161 -18.58 -8.67 10.42
N GLU A 162 -19.54 -9.46 9.95
CA GLU A 162 -19.29 -10.42 8.87
C GLU A 162 -19.03 -9.68 7.56
N VAL A 163 -18.25 -10.28 6.66
CA VAL A 163 -17.99 -9.75 5.32
C VAL A 163 -18.65 -10.70 4.34
N VAL A 164 -19.68 -10.21 3.65
CA VAL A 164 -20.48 -10.99 2.70
C VAL A 164 -20.07 -10.63 1.29
N ILE A 165 -19.53 -11.59 0.54
CA ILE A 165 -19.02 -11.38 -0.82
C ILE A 165 -20.08 -11.83 -1.84
N LYS A 166 -20.38 -10.97 -2.81
CA LYS A 166 -21.39 -11.18 -3.86
C LYS A 166 -20.82 -10.83 -5.24
N GLY A 167 -21.51 -11.26 -6.31
CA GLY A 167 -21.16 -10.91 -7.70
C GLY A 167 -20.35 -12.00 -8.40
N HIS A 168 -19.37 -11.60 -9.20
CA HIS A 168 -18.55 -12.49 -10.02
C HIS A 168 -17.40 -13.08 -9.19
N LEU A 169 -17.66 -14.17 -8.47
CA LEU A 169 -16.72 -14.77 -7.51
C LEU A 169 -15.50 -15.44 -8.18
N ASP A 170 -15.65 -15.87 -9.43
CA ASP A 170 -14.58 -16.52 -10.21
C ASP A 170 -13.71 -15.53 -10.98
N THR A 171 -13.85 -14.22 -10.71
CA THR A 171 -13.10 -13.16 -11.42
C THR A 171 -11.61 -13.29 -11.13
N THR A 172 -10.84 -13.62 -12.16
CA THR A 172 -9.37 -13.63 -12.11
C THR A 172 -8.77 -12.58 -13.03
N PHE A 173 -7.70 -11.92 -12.60
CA PHE A 173 -7.00 -10.92 -13.41
C PHE A 173 -5.52 -10.84 -13.03
N PRO A 174 -4.65 -10.40 -13.95
CA PRO A 174 -3.26 -10.14 -13.62
C PRO A 174 -3.15 -8.87 -12.78
N TYR A 175 -2.45 -8.93 -11.64
CA TYR A 175 -2.18 -7.76 -10.79
C TYR A 175 -0.99 -8.00 -9.86
N ILE A 176 -0.53 -6.94 -9.17
CA ILE A 176 0.47 -7.05 -8.10
C ILE A 176 -0.27 -7.30 -6.77
N PRO A 177 -0.16 -8.49 -6.14
CA PRO A 177 -0.95 -8.85 -4.95
C PRO A 177 -0.80 -7.86 -3.80
N SER A 178 0.42 -7.43 -3.50
CA SER A 178 0.71 -6.52 -2.38
C SER A 178 -0.01 -5.17 -2.50
N HIS A 179 -0.27 -4.69 -3.72
CA HIS A 179 -0.97 -3.44 -3.97
C HIS A 179 -2.47 -3.57 -3.76
N ILE A 180 -3.08 -4.62 -4.30
CA ILE A 180 -4.53 -4.84 -4.18
C ILE A 180 -4.90 -5.24 -2.75
N GLU A 181 -4.10 -6.09 -2.10
CA GLU A 181 -4.25 -6.44 -0.69
C GLU A 181 -4.20 -5.20 0.21
N TYR A 182 -3.28 -4.26 -0.08
CA TYR A 182 -3.23 -3.00 0.66
C TYR A 182 -4.51 -2.18 0.50
N MET A 183 -4.98 -1.97 -0.74
CA MET A 183 -6.19 -1.17 -1.00
C MET A 183 -7.44 -1.78 -0.37
N ILE A 184 -7.68 -3.08 -0.61
CA ILE A 184 -8.83 -3.80 -0.06
C ILE A 184 -8.73 -3.88 1.46
N GLY A 185 -7.55 -4.18 1.99
CA GLY A 185 -7.31 -4.23 3.43
C GLY A 185 -7.56 -2.90 4.14
N GLU A 186 -7.13 -1.77 3.57
CA GLU A 186 -7.45 -0.43 4.11
C GLU A 186 -8.95 -0.16 4.11
N LEU A 187 -9.66 -0.46 3.02
CA LEU A 187 -11.10 -0.23 2.91
C LEU A 187 -11.87 -1.10 3.91
N LEU A 188 -11.57 -2.40 3.98
CA LEU A 188 -12.21 -3.30 4.94
C LEU A 188 -11.91 -2.91 6.39
N ARG A 189 -10.68 -2.50 6.71
CA ARG A 189 -10.34 -2.00 8.05
C ARG A 189 -11.18 -0.78 8.41
N ASN A 190 -11.30 0.20 7.50
CA ASN A 190 -12.08 1.40 7.75
C ASN A 190 -13.57 1.07 7.97
N SER A 191 -14.13 0.20 7.13
CA SER A 191 -15.53 -0.24 7.26
C SER A 191 -15.79 -1.02 8.54
N MET A 192 -14.92 -1.96 8.90
CA MET A 192 -15.04 -2.72 10.16
C MET A 192 -14.95 -1.80 11.37
N GLN A 193 -13.99 -0.88 11.37
CA GLN A 193 -13.82 0.11 12.45
C GLN A 193 -15.07 0.99 12.58
N ALA A 194 -15.62 1.47 11.48
CA ALA A 194 -16.82 2.32 11.48
C ALA A 194 -18.04 1.60 12.06
N VAL A 195 -18.26 0.32 11.69
CA VAL A 195 -19.37 -0.50 12.21
C VAL A 195 -19.18 -0.83 13.70
N ILE A 196 -17.95 -1.12 14.14
CA ILE A 196 -17.64 -1.39 15.54
C ILE A 196 -17.90 -0.16 16.42
N GLU A 197 -17.55 1.03 15.92
CA GLU A 197 -17.70 2.29 16.66
C GLU A 197 -19.13 2.84 16.63
N HIS A 198 -19.94 2.42 15.65
CA HIS A 198 -21.36 2.75 15.56
C HIS A 198 -22.21 1.47 15.64
N PRO A 199 -22.22 0.79 16.81
CA PRO A 199 -22.84 -0.51 16.94
C PRO A 199 -24.35 -0.41 16.70
N ARG A 200 -24.86 -1.34 15.89
CA ARG A 200 -26.29 -1.58 15.68
C ARG A 200 -26.59 -3.03 16.06
N ASP A 201 -27.84 -3.29 16.43
CA ASP A 201 -28.32 -4.64 16.74
C ASP A 201 -29.51 -5.00 15.82
N PRO A 202 -29.39 -6.03 14.96
CA PRO A 202 -28.21 -6.88 14.74
C PRO A 202 -27.04 -6.10 14.11
N THR A 203 -25.81 -6.58 14.33
CA THR A 203 -24.60 -5.99 13.72
C THR A 203 -24.67 -6.16 12.20
N PRO A 204 -24.64 -5.07 11.42
CA PRO A 204 -24.81 -5.15 9.97
C PRO A 204 -23.56 -5.77 9.33
N PRO A 205 -23.72 -6.63 8.31
CA PRO A 205 -22.59 -7.15 7.55
C PRO A 205 -21.98 -6.05 6.67
N ILE A 206 -20.70 -6.19 6.36
CA ILE A 206 -20.03 -5.43 5.29
C ILE A 206 -20.25 -6.21 4.01
N GLU A 207 -20.89 -5.59 3.02
CA GLU A 207 -21.13 -6.23 1.73
C GLU A 207 -20.01 -5.88 0.74
N VAL A 208 -19.42 -6.89 0.11
CA VAL A 208 -18.42 -6.71 -0.95
C VAL A 208 -18.99 -7.25 -2.26
N LEU A 209 -19.21 -6.37 -3.23
CA LEU A 209 -19.70 -6.74 -4.56
C LEU A 209 -18.54 -6.71 -5.57
N ILE A 210 -18.28 -7.84 -6.20
CA ILE A 210 -17.26 -7.99 -7.25
C ILE A 210 -17.94 -7.98 -8.62
N CYS A 211 -17.57 -7.02 -9.45
CA CYS A 211 -18.08 -6.85 -10.80
C CYS A 211 -16.94 -6.95 -11.81
N GLU A 212 -16.98 -7.98 -12.65
CA GLU A 212 -16.08 -8.08 -13.79
C GLU A 212 -16.67 -7.31 -14.99
N ALA A 213 -15.89 -6.38 -15.53
CA ALA A 213 -16.15 -5.72 -16.79
C ALA A 213 -15.07 -6.09 -17.81
N ALA A 214 -15.28 -5.72 -19.08
CA ALA A 214 -14.36 -6.07 -20.17
C ALA A 214 -12.91 -5.63 -19.89
N GLN A 215 -12.71 -4.41 -19.39
CA GLN A 215 -11.39 -3.82 -19.14
C GLN A 215 -11.06 -3.65 -17.66
N HIS A 216 -12.06 -3.75 -16.79
CA HIS A 216 -11.96 -3.37 -15.39
C HIS A 216 -12.55 -4.43 -14.47
N VAL A 217 -12.03 -4.50 -13.24
CA VAL A 217 -12.68 -5.19 -12.13
C VAL A 217 -13.10 -4.12 -11.14
N ILE A 218 -14.36 -4.10 -10.75
CA ILE A 218 -14.92 -3.13 -9.81
C ILE A 218 -15.26 -3.88 -8.53
N ILE A 219 -14.72 -3.40 -7.41
CA ILE A 219 -14.97 -3.95 -6.08
C ILE A 219 -15.67 -2.85 -5.29
N ARG A 220 -16.95 -3.05 -4.99
CA ARG A 220 -17.72 -2.17 -4.12
C ARG A 220 -17.71 -2.72 -2.70
N ILE A 221 -17.27 -1.94 -1.73
CA ILE A 221 -17.31 -2.27 -0.30
C ILE A 221 -18.32 -1.34 0.36
N SER A 222 -19.39 -1.93 0.88
CA SER A 222 -20.54 -1.24 1.45
C SER A 222 -20.65 -1.55 2.94
N ASP A 223 -20.71 -0.53 3.78
CA ASP A 223 -20.93 -0.69 5.22
C ASP A 223 -22.13 0.12 5.72
N GLN A 224 -22.50 -0.13 6.97
CA GLN A 224 -23.51 0.64 7.70
C GLN A 224 -22.92 1.26 8.97
N GLY A 225 -21.68 1.75 8.87
CA GLY A 225 -20.90 2.29 9.97
C GLY A 225 -21.19 3.76 10.31
N GLY A 226 -22.35 4.29 9.93
CA GLY A 226 -22.76 5.67 10.24
C GLY A 226 -22.30 6.74 9.23
N GLY A 227 -21.47 6.38 8.25
CA GLY A 227 -21.01 7.30 7.21
C GLY A 227 -19.89 8.24 7.67
N ILE A 228 -19.52 9.18 6.80
CA ILE A 228 -18.50 10.21 7.03
C ILE A 228 -19.19 11.54 7.31
N ASP A 229 -18.79 12.17 8.42
CA ASP A 229 -19.19 13.52 8.83
C ASP A 229 -18.89 14.58 7.76
N ARG A 230 -19.84 15.48 7.51
CA ARG A 230 -19.71 16.59 6.54
C ARG A 230 -18.52 17.49 6.80
N GLU A 231 -18.08 17.64 8.05
CA GLU A 231 -16.91 18.45 8.39
C GLU A 231 -15.59 17.80 7.93
N ILE A 232 -15.58 16.46 7.81
CA ILE A 232 -14.39 15.68 7.46
C ILE A 232 -14.34 15.39 5.96
N LEU A 233 -15.50 15.21 5.33
CA LEU A 233 -15.64 14.81 3.93
C LEU A 233 -14.78 15.64 2.95
N PRO A 234 -14.67 16.98 3.05
CA PRO A 234 -13.83 17.79 2.16
C PRO A 234 -12.33 17.47 2.25
N TYR A 235 -11.90 16.85 3.35
CA TYR A 235 -10.50 16.56 3.65
C TYR A 235 -10.14 15.08 3.49
N LEU A 236 -11.07 14.25 3.00
CA LEU A 236 -10.92 12.79 2.91
C LEU A 236 -9.66 12.36 2.15
N TRP A 237 -9.34 13.08 1.08
CA TRP A 237 -8.21 12.80 0.19
C TRP A 237 -6.94 13.57 0.56
N SER A 238 -6.98 14.41 1.58
CA SER A 238 -5.85 15.24 1.98
C SER A 238 -4.96 14.54 2.99
N PHE A 239 -3.65 14.56 2.71
CA PHE A 239 -2.64 14.09 3.64
C PHE A 239 -2.47 15.05 4.82
N VAL A 240 -2.79 16.33 4.63
CA VAL A 240 -2.38 17.41 5.54
C VAL A 240 -3.53 18.27 6.08
N LYS A 241 -4.62 18.42 5.34
CA LYS A 241 -5.81 19.20 5.74
C LYS A 241 -6.73 18.40 6.67
N GLY A 242 -7.57 19.12 7.41
CA GLY A 242 -8.69 18.55 8.18
C GLY A 242 -8.54 18.64 9.70
N PRO A 243 -9.65 18.45 10.44
CA PRO A 243 -9.74 18.75 11.88
C PRO A 243 -8.89 17.81 12.74
N ARG A 244 -8.54 16.61 12.24
CA ARG A 244 -7.78 15.58 12.96
C ARG A 244 -6.26 15.68 12.80
N ARG A 245 -5.73 16.81 12.30
CA ARG A 245 -4.30 17.00 12.00
C ARG A 245 -3.40 16.68 13.20
N GLN A 246 -3.66 17.26 14.37
CA GLN A 246 -2.80 17.09 15.54
C GLN A 246 -2.75 15.63 16.02
N THR A 247 -3.90 14.96 16.03
CA THR A 247 -4.01 13.53 16.37
C THR A 247 -3.26 12.66 15.37
N ARG A 248 -3.32 12.96 14.06
CA ARG A 248 -2.53 12.24 13.04
C ARG A 248 -1.03 12.37 13.28
N LEU A 249 -0.54 13.57 13.61
CA LEU A 249 0.88 13.79 13.88
C LEU A 249 1.36 12.96 15.08
N GLN A 250 0.62 13.00 16.19
CA GLN A 250 0.92 12.19 17.38
C GLN A 250 0.90 10.67 17.08
N ASN A 251 -0.03 10.22 16.24
CA ASN A 251 -0.08 8.82 15.81
C ASN A 251 1.10 8.45 14.91
N LEU A 252 1.52 9.35 14.02
CA LEU A 252 2.66 9.13 13.13
C LEU A 252 3.97 8.99 13.90
N GLU A 253 4.18 9.73 15.00
CA GLU A 253 5.38 9.59 15.85
C GLU A 253 5.51 8.19 16.49
N ARG A 254 4.40 7.46 16.64
CA ARG A 254 4.38 6.08 17.13
C ARG A 254 4.79 5.06 16.05
N VAL A 255 4.66 5.40 14.76
CA VAL A 255 4.94 4.46 13.63
C VAL A 255 6.42 4.15 13.45
N PRO A 256 7.38 5.09 13.49
CA PRO A 256 8.80 4.76 13.41
C PRO A 256 9.26 3.79 14.50
N LYS A 257 8.69 3.92 15.71
CA LYS A 257 8.94 2.96 16.81
C LYS A 257 8.42 1.58 16.43
N LEU A 258 7.21 1.49 15.88
CA LEU A 258 6.61 0.24 15.39
C LEU A 258 7.34 -0.38 14.19
N ALA A 259 7.89 0.41 13.27
CA ALA A 259 8.68 -0.11 12.16
C ALA A 259 9.97 -0.77 12.66
N GLY A 260 10.65 -0.16 13.65
CA GLY A 260 11.76 -0.77 14.37
C GLY A 260 11.35 -2.03 15.12
N THR A 261 10.27 -1.97 15.91
CA THR A 261 9.77 -3.12 16.67
C THR A 261 9.24 -4.25 15.78
N MET A 262 8.63 -3.98 14.62
CA MET A 262 8.21 -5.04 13.67
C MET A 262 9.41 -5.68 12.99
N GLN A 263 10.47 -4.91 12.74
CA GLN A 263 11.71 -5.45 12.23
C GLN A 263 12.42 -6.31 13.29
N GLU A 264 12.34 -5.95 14.58
CA GLU A 264 12.82 -6.73 15.72
C GLU A 264 11.94 -7.96 16.03
N LEU A 265 10.61 -7.84 15.98
CA LEU A 265 9.65 -8.94 16.20
C LEU A 265 9.78 -10.03 15.13
N ARG A 266 10.13 -9.65 13.89
CA ARG A 266 10.49 -10.61 12.83
C ARG A 266 11.69 -11.49 13.19
N TYR A 267 12.61 -10.99 14.02
CA TYR A 267 13.72 -11.79 14.54
C TYR A 267 13.39 -12.52 15.85
N ALA A 268 12.36 -12.09 16.58
CA ALA A 268 12.05 -12.59 17.92
C ALA A 268 11.01 -13.73 17.95
N ASP A 269 10.16 -13.88 16.93
CA ASP A 269 9.00 -14.79 16.97
C ASP A 269 9.13 -15.99 16.02
N PRO A 270 9.63 -17.16 16.48
CA PRO A 270 9.91 -18.32 15.62
C PRO A 270 8.65 -18.96 15.01
N VAL A 271 7.47 -18.69 15.56
CA VAL A 271 6.20 -19.22 15.03
C VAL A 271 5.73 -18.45 13.79
N MET A 272 5.96 -17.13 13.74
CA MET A 272 5.72 -16.34 12.52
C MET A 272 6.78 -16.57 11.44
N ALA A 273 7.99 -16.98 11.83
CA ALA A 273 9.02 -17.42 10.89
C ALA A 273 8.60 -18.72 10.16
N ALA A 274 7.95 -19.66 10.87
CA ALA A 274 7.54 -20.94 10.31
C ALA A 274 6.39 -20.87 9.28
N ASP A 275 5.44 -19.93 9.46
CA ASP A 275 4.37 -19.71 8.45
C ASP A 275 4.88 -19.00 7.19
N VAL A 276 5.99 -18.26 7.29
CA VAL A 276 6.68 -17.63 6.15
C VAL A 276 7.54 -18.65 5.39
N GLU A 277 8.09 -19.68 6.05
CA GLU A 277 8.83 -20.75 5.35
C GLU A 277 7.95 -21.58 4.39
N ARG A 278 6.62 -21.63 4.60
CA ARG A 278 5.68 -22.33 3.69
C ARG A 278 5.25 -21.51 2.47
N HIS A 279 5.40 -20.19 2.50
CA HIS A 279 5.10 -19.29 1.38
C HIS A 279 6.33 -18.43 1.15
N GLY A 280 7.19 -18.87 0.21
CA GLY A 280 8.51 -18.33 -0.09
C GLY A 280 8.71 -16.86 0.25
N GLU A 281 9.80 -16.56 0.96
CA GLU A 281 10.24 -15.25 1.46
C GLU A 281 9.44 -14.06 0.92
N LYS A 282 8.28 -13.77 1.52
CA LYS A 282 7.53 -12.54 1.19
C LYS A 282 8.40 -11.35 1.58
N ARG A 283 9.05 -10.74 0.59
CA ARG A 283 9.86 -9.52 0.75
C ARG A 283 9.09 -8.51 1.59
N SER A 284 9.81 -7.87 2.52
CA SER A 284 9.24 -6.86 3.39
C SER A 284 8.81 -5.62 2.60
N SER A 285 7.56 -5.59 2.12
CA SER A 285 6.99 -4.43 1.44
C SER A 285 6.72 -3.31 2.44
N SER A 286 6.97 -2.05 2.05
CA SER A 286 6.58 -0.89 2.88
C SER A 286 5.08 -0.84 3.20
N LEU A 287 4.25 -1.48 2.38
CA LEU A 287 2.80 -1.56 2.59
C LEU A 287 2.41 -2.56 3.68
N SER A 288 3.22 -3.60 3.91
CA SER A 288 2.94 -4.59 4.96
C SER A 288 3.05 -3.95 6.34
N ALA A 289 4.04 -3.07 6.54
CA ALA A 289 4.21 -2.31 7.78
C ALA A 289 3.03 -1.37 8.05
N LEU A 290 2.47 -0.75 7.01
CA LEU A 290 1.28 0.08 7.15
C LEU A 290 0.04 -0.76 7.43
N SER A 291 -0.11 -1.90 6.76
CA SER A 291 -1.28 -2.77 6.90
C SER A 291 -1.33 -3.55 8.21
N GLY A 292 -0.19 -3.88 8.81
CA GLY A 292 -0.10 -4.57 10.09
C GLY A 292 -0.24 -3.68 11.33
N ARG A 293 -0.48 -2.37 11.16
CA ARG A 293 -0.62 -1.43 12.29
C ARG A 293 -1.87 -1.74 13.13
N GLN A 294 -1.83 -1.36 14.40
CA GLN A 294 -3.01 -1.47 15.26
C GLN A 294 -4.16 -0.58 14.73
N PRO A 295 -5.41 -1.07 14.70
CA PRO A 295 -6.59 -0.32 14.24
C PRO A 295 -6.86 1.03 14.89
N ASP A 296 -6.46 1.22 16.15
CA ASP A 296 -6.57 2.50 16.87
C ASP A 296 -5.59 3.56 16.33
N LEU A 297 -4.54 3.14 15.64
CA LEU A 297 -3.51 4.03 15.09
C LEU A 297 -3.95 4.64 13.75
N ARG A 298 -4.78 5.70 13.85
CA ARG A 298 -5.29 6.46 12.71
C ARG A 298 -4.24 7.44 12.17
N LEU A 299 -3.55 7.02 11.11
CA LEU A 299 -2.54 7.84 10.43
C LEU A 299 -3.14 8.82 9.41
N GLY A 300 -4.37 8.58 8.96
CA GLY A 300 -5.03 9.40 7.94
C GLY A 300 -4.37 9.35 6.56
N MET A 301 -3.60 8.30 6.28
CA MET A 301 -2.98 8.07 4.96
C MET A 301 -3.63 6.93 4.18
N GLY A 302 -4.46 6.10 4.82
CA GLY A 302 -5.02 4.88 4.23
C GLY A 302 -5.77 5.14 2.93
N LEU A 303 -6.80 5.98 2.97
CA LEU A 303 -7.62 6.32 1.80
C LEU A 303 -6.84 7.11 0.73
N PRO A 304 -6.14 8.22 1.05
CA PRO A 304 -5.35 8.93 0.05
C PRO A 304 -4.30 8.05 -0.64
N LEU A 305 -3.59 7.20 0.12
CA LEU A 305 -2.59 6.31 -0.45
C LEU A 305 -3.24 5.21 -1.31
N SER A 306 -4.36 4.62 -0.87
CA SER A 306 -5.10 3.64 -1.66
C SER A 306 -5.56 4.20 -3.00
N ARG A 307 -6.02 5.46 -3.00
CA ARG A 307 -6.39 6.17 -4.23
C ARG A 307 -5.20 6.35 -5.18
N ILE A 308 -4.02 6.74 -4.66
CA ILE A 308 -2.81 6.86 -5.49
C ILE A 308 -2.45 5.51 -6.11
N TYR A 309 -2.53 4.39 -5.36
CA TYR A 309 -2.28 3.05 -5.90
C TYR A 309 -3.27 2.66 -7.00
N ALA A 310 -4.57 2.96 -6.81
CA ALA A 310 -5.59 2.68 -7.81
C ALA A 310 -5.35 3.50 -9.10
N GLU A 311 -5.13 4.81 -8.97
CA GLU A 311 -4.90 5.71 -10.10
C GLU A 311 -3.56 5.46 -10.82
N TYR A 312 -2.56 4.91 -10.13
CA TYR A 312 -1.27 4.56 -10.74
C TYR A 312 -1.43 3.49 -11.83
N TRP A 313 -2.32 2.50 -11.59
CA TRP A 313 -2.67 1.45 -12.55
C TRP A 313 -3.93 1.79 -13.37
N ALA A 314 -4.18 3.08 -13.63
CA ALA A 314 -5.31 3.57 -14.42
C ALA A 314 -6.70 3.08 -13.95
N GLY A 315 -6.82 2.81 -12.65
CA GLY A 315 -8.07 2.60 -11.94
C GLY A 315 -8.57 3.88 -11.25
N SER A 316 -9.51 3.71 -10.34
CA SER A 316 -10.04 4.81 -9.51
C SER A 316 -10.50 4.28 -8.14
N LEU A 317 -10.58 5.19 -7.17
CA LEU A 317 -11.19 4.92 -5.88
C LEU A 317 -12.16 6.07 -5.55
N GLU A 318 -13.45 5.74 -5.48
CA GLU A 318 -14.52 6.68 -5.19
C GLU A 318 -15.21 6.29 -3.87
N ILE A 319 -15.66 7.29 -3.10
CA ILE A 319 -16.33 7.09 -1.81
C ILE A 319 -17.64 7.86 -1.84
N HIS A 320 -18.74 7.15 -1.63
CA HIS A 320 -20.07 7.74 -1.46
C HIS A 320 -20.49 7.56 -0.01
N SER A 321 -20.51 8.67 0.73
CA SER A 321 -20.94 8.69 2.13
C SER A 321 -22.43 9.00 2.22
N LEU A 322 -23.17 8.17 2.96
CA LEU A 322 -24.52 8.43 3.43
C LEU A 322 -24.45 8.69 4.93
N GLU A 323 -24.26 9.96 5.30
CA GLU A 323 -24.14 10.38 6.70
C GLU A 323 -25.36 9.92 7.52
N GLY A 324 -25.10 9.29 8.67
CA GLY A 324 -26.10 8.64 9.51
C GLY A 324 -26.41 7.19 9.12
N TYR A 325 -25.96 6.72 7.95
CA TYR A 325 -26.19 5.35 7.49
C TYR A 325 -24.89 4.56 7.34
N GLY A 326 -24.00 4.93 6.42
CA GLY A 326 -22.85 4.13 6.03
C GLY A 326 -22.11 4.70 4.83
N ILE A 327 -21.18 3.93 4.25
CA ILE A 327 -20.48 4.32 3.02
C ILE A 327 -20.53 3.21 1.96
N ASP A 328 -20.43 3.62 0.71
CA ASP A 328 -20.04 2.77 -0.41
C ASP A 328 -18.69 3.22 -0.95
N ALA A 329 -17.69 2.34 -0.90
CA ALA A 329 -16.40 2.54 -1.53
C ALA A 329 -16.32 1.76 -2.84
N PHE A 330 -16.08 2.44 -3.96
CA PHE A 330 -15.93 1.84 -5.28
C PHE A 330 -14.45 1.86 -5.67
N LEU A 331 -13.82 0.69 -5.64
CA LEU A 331 -12.47 0.48 -6.14
C LEU A 331 -12.53 -0.10 -7.55
N GLN A 332 -12.16 0.70 -8.55
CA GLN A 332 -12.02 0.25 -9.92
C GLN A 332 -10.56 -0.07 -10.22
N ILE A 333 -10.31 -1.28 -10.70
CA ILE A 333 -8.98 -1.78 -11.05
C ILE A 333 -8.94 -2.01 -12.55
N SER A 334 -7.93 -1.49 -13.24
CA SER A 334 -7.67 -1.87 -14.63
C SER A 334 -7.03 -3.25 -14.66
N LYS A 335 -7.52 -4.14 -15.53
CA LYS A 335 -6.80 -5.39 -15.81
C LYS A 335 -5.42 -5.02 -16.37
N LEU A 336 -4.35 -5.53 -15.76
CA LEU A 336 -2.97 -5.15 -16.07
C LEU A 336 -2.63 -5.56 -17.52
N GLY A 337 -1.95 -4.69 -18.27
CA GLY A 337 -1.68 -4.87 -19.71
C GLY A 337 -2.63 -4.13 -20.66
N ASN A 338 -3.78 -3.63 -20.16
CA ASN A 338 -4.71 -2.84 -20.99
C ASN A 338 -4.38 -1.34 -21.03
N LYS A 339 -3.60 -0.83 -20.07
CA LYS A 339 -3.21 0.59 -19.94
C LYS A 339 -1.80 0.72 -19.37
N ASN A 340 -1.08 1.75 -19.80
CA ASN A 340 0.26 2.09 -19.28
C ASN A 340 0.18 2.74 -17.89
N GLU A 341 1.30 2.70 -17.16
CA GLU A 341 1.47 3.39 -15.89
C GLU A 341 1.20 4.90 -16.02
N VAL A 342 0.52 5.48 -15.04
CA VAL A 342 0.27 6.93 -15.00
C VAL A 342 1.30 7.59 -14.09
N LEU A 343 2.28 8.25 -14.70
CA LEU A 343 3.34 9.00 -14.02
C LEU A 343 3.27 10.49 -14.33
N SER A 344 3.60 11.33 -13.34
CA SER A 344 3.85 12.75 -13.58
C SER A 344 5.14 12.89 -14.38
N THR A 345 5.06 13.40 -15.61
CA THR A 345 6.25 13.66 -16.43
C THR A 345 6.91 14.97 -16.00
N ARG A 346 8.22 15.09 -16.23
CA ARG A 346 8.95 16.34 -15.98
C ARG A 346 8.31 17.52 -16.73
N ALA A 347 7.87 17.28 -17.97
CA ALA A 347 7.11 18.26 -18.75
C ALA A 347 5.80 18.70 -18.08
N ALA A 348 5.08 17.80 -17.40
CA ALA A 348 3.87 18.14 -16.65
C ALA A 348 4.17 18.85 -15.31
N MET A 349 5.34 18.64 -14.73
CA MET A 349 5.79 19.32 -13.51
C MET A 349 6.31 20.74 -13.79
N ASP A 350 6.93 20.95 -14.96
CA ASP A 350 7.51 22.23 -15.38
C ASP A 350 6.48 23.15 -16.09
N ALA A 351 5.26 22.67 -16.35
CA ALA A 351 4.19 23.42 -17.03
C ALA A 351 3.32 24.31 -16.12
N VAL A 352 3.75 24.53 -14.87
CA VAL A 352 3.04 25.37 -13.88
C VAL A 352 3.75 26.71 -13.70
#